data_AF-A0A6P8BXI2-F1
#
_entry.id   AF-A0A6P8BXI2-F1
#
_cell.length_a   1.000
_cell.length_b   1.000
_cell.length_c   1.000
_cell.angle_alpha   90.00
_cell.angle_beta   90.00
_cell.angle_gamma   90.00
#
_symmetry.space_group_name_H-M   'P 1'
#
loop_
_entity.id
_entity.type
_entity.pdbx_description
1 polymer ?
#
loop_
_entity_poly.entity_id
_entity_poly.type
_entity_poly.pdbx_seq_one_letter_code
_entity_poly.pdbx_strand_id
1 'polypeptide(L)'
;MVFRNMGIDNCNIETLAELCSTKSIWTVDLAYLLKKFSVNFSYYTITVGANPNYSDETFYKEQLSTDVVRVEKLFREALASGISILCRSISEEEISLSILSGKYIAIALVDQYKLSRTWLKDIGLSSFGNGNEGYTGHYIVICGYDTDKDEFEIRDPASSRKHEKVSSKYLGEARKSFGTDEDLLLISLDNGKNGVCCSSLQISPLVKYQTMMPE
;
A
#
# COMPACT_ATOMS: atom_id res chain seq x y z
N MET A 1 0.35 8.95 2.30
CA MET A 1 0.96 8.86 3.65
C MET A 1 2.41 8.42 3.55
N VAL A 2 2.68 7.26 2.94
CA VAL A 2 4.03 6.74 2.67
C VAL A 2 4.93 7.78 1.96
N PHE A 3 4.52 8.34 0.82
CA PHE A 3 5.33 9.34 0.10
C PHE A 3 5.73 10.54 0.96
N ARG A 4 4.79 11.10 1.74
CA ARG A 4 5.09 12.20 2.69
C ARG A 4 6.09 11.78 3.77
N ASN A 5 6.00 10.54 4.28
CA ASN A 5 6.97 10.00 5.24
C ASN A 5 8.38 9.90 4.63
N MET A 6 8.47 9.68 3.30
CA MET A 6 9.72 9.66 2.55
C MET A 6 10.16 11.04 2.03
N GLY A 7 9.47 12.13 2.39
CA GLY A 7 9.77 13.49 1.92
C GLY A 7 9.39 13.77 0.45
N ILE A 8 8.55 12.93 -0.15
CA ILE A 8 8.00 13.12 -1.49
C ILE A 8 6.67 13.90 -1.33
N ASP A 9 6.77 15.23 -1.39
CA ASP A 9 5.64 16.14 -1.12
C ASP A 9 5.05 16.80 -2.37
N ASN A 10 5.62 16.52 -3.55
CA ASN A 10 5.21 17.13 -4.82
C ASN A 10 4.01 16.44 -5.51
N CYS A 11 3.29 15.56 -4.81
CA CYS A 11 2.15 14.82 -5.36
C CYS A 11 0.95 14.85 -4.40
N ASN A 12 -0.20 15.28 -4.92
CA ASN A 12 -1.48 15.21 -4.21
C ASN A 12 -2.24 13.92 -4.59
N ILE A 13 -3.37 13.68 -3.94
CA ILE A 13 -4.13 12.43 -4.13
C ILE A 13 -4.70 12.32 -5.55
N GLU A 14 -5.04 13.45 -6.17
CA GLU A 14 -5.55 13.54 -7.53
C GLU A 14 -4.49 13.06 -8.54
N THR A 15 -3.25 13.54 -8.41
CA THR A 15 -2.12 13.08 -9.24
C THR A 15 -1.86 11.59 -9.05
N LEU A 16 -1.90 11.08 -7.81
CA LEU A 16 -1.70 9.65 -7.56
C LEU A 16 -2.82 8.80 -8.19
N ALA A 17 -4.07 9.27 -8.14
CA ALA A 17 -5.20 8.59 -8.76
C ALA A 17 -5.09 8.58 -10.30
N GLU A 18 -4.69 9.70 -10.91
CA GLU A 18 -4.42 9.78 -12.35
C GLU A 18 -3.31 8.82 -12.78
N LEU A 19 -2.25 8.70 -11.97
CA LEU A 19 -1.14 7.79 -12.23
C LEU A 19 -1.52 6.31 -12.20
N CYS A 20 -2.47 5.91 -11.35
CA CYS A 20 -3.01 4.55 -11.37
C CYS A 20 -3.99 4.33 -12.53
N SER A 21 -4.68 5.39 -13.00
CA SER A 21 -5.63 5.33 -14.13
C SER A 21 -6.75 4.28 -13.98
N THR A 22 -7.13 3.93 -12.74
CA THR A 22 -8.20 2.97 -12.42
C THR A 22 -8.93 3.39 -11.15
N LYS A 23 -10.19 2.96 -11.01
CA LYS A 23 -10.95 3.06 -9.76
C LYS A 23 -10.98 1.75 -8.96
N SER A 24 -10.58 0.64 -9.58
CA SER A 24 -10.40 -0.67 -8.93
C SER A 24 -8.91 -0.87 -8.65
N ILE A 25 -8.47 -0.42 -7.47
CA ILE A 25 -7.06 -0.44 -7.09
C ILE A 25 -6.69 -1.80 -6.49
N TRP A 26 -5.75 -2.48 -7.11
CA TRP A 26 -5.13 -3.70 -6.61
C TRP A 26 -3.73 -3.39 -6.07
N THR A 27 -3.19 -4.25 -5.21
CA THR A 27 -1.88 -4.01 -4.58
C THR A 27 -0.76 -3.87 -5.61
N VAL A 28 -0.88 -4.58 -6.75
CA VAL A 28 0.05 -4.43 -7.87
C VAL A 28 0.03 -3.01 -8.49
N ASP A 29 -1.13 -2.34 -8.52
CA ASP A 29 -1.21 -0.94 -8.96
C ASP A 29 -0.41 -0.02 -8.03
N LEU A 30 -0.48 -0.26 -6.71
CA LEU A 30 0.31 0.46 -5.71
C LEU A 30 1.81 0.16 -5.84
N ALA A 31 2.19 -1.09 -6.14
CA ALA A 31 3.58 -1.48 -6.40
C ALA A 31 4.17 -0.70 -7.59
N TYR A 32 3.41 -0.55 -8.68
CA TYR A 32 3.81 0.28 -9.82
C TYR A 32 3.98 1.74 -9.45
N LEU A 33 3.06 2.27 -8.64
CA LEU A 33 3.15 3.63 -8.16
C LEU A 33 4.44 3.83 -7.36
N LEU A 34 4.75 2.96 -6.39
CA LEU A 34 6.01 3.01 -5.63
C LEU A 34 7.24 2.95 -6.55
N LYS A 35 7.23 2.04 -7.55
CA LYS A 35 8.31 1.91 -8.52
C LYS A 35 8.52 3.18 -9.34
N LYS A 36 7.44 3.85 -9.76
CA LYS A 36 7.50 5.12 -10.52
C LYS A 36 8.19 6.24 -9.74
N PHE A 37 8.03 6.24 -8.41
CA PHE A 37 8.71 7.17 -7.50
C PHE A 37 10.08 6.67 -7.03
N SER A 38 10.62 5.60 -7.64
CA SER A 38 11.90 5.00 -7.27
C SER A 38 12.00 4.58 -5.80
N VAL A 39 10.86 4.24 -5.20
CA VAL A 39 10.80 3.70 -3.83
C VAL A 39 11.24 2.24 -3.86
N ASN A 40 12.09 1.85 -2.92
CA ASN A 40 12.54 0.47 -2.76
C ASN A 40 11.56 -0.30 -1.87
N PHE A 41 11.08 -1.45 -2.33
CA PHE A 41 10.10 -2.27 -1.61
C PHE A 41 10.15 -3.73 -2.04
N SER A 42 9.59 -4.60 -1.20
CA SER A 42 9.26 -5.99 -1.52
C SER A 42 7.75 -6.20 -1.44
N TYR A 43 7.18 -6.88 -2.42
CA TYR A 43 5.76 -7.20 -2.48
C TYR A 43 5.54 -8.67 -2.10
N TYR A 44 4.92 -8.90 -0.94
CA TYR A 44 4.49 -10.22 -0.47
C TYR A 44 3.03 -10.45 -0.82
N THR A 45 2.73 -11.65 -1.32
CA THR A 45 1.37 -12.11 -1.63
C THR A 45 1.35 -13.63 -1.67
N ILE A 46 0.22 -14.27 -1.40
CA ILE A 46 0.04 -15.71 -1.64
C ILE A 46 -0.58 -16.01 -3.02
N THR A 47 -0.94 -14.97 -3.78
CA THR A 47 -1.58 -15.09 -5.09
C THR A 47 -0.87 -14.23 -6.13
N VAL A 48 -0.39 -14.86 -7.21
CA VAL A 48 0.12 -14.12 -8.37
C VAL A 48 -0.98 -14.04 -9.42
N GLY A 49 -1.40 -12.82 -9.76
CA GLY A 49 -2.54 -12.58 -10.66
C GLY A 49 -3.83 -12.34 -9.88
N ALA A 50 -4.97 -12.47 -10.56
CA ALA A 50 -6.27 -12.36 -9.92
C ALA A 50 -6.77 -13.76 -9.56
N ASN A 51 -7.15 -13.97 -8.29
CA ASN A 51 -7.72 -15.25 -7.87
C ASN A 51 -9.12 -15.43 -8.49
N PRO A 52 -9.34 -16.45 -9.35
CA PRO A 52 -10.66 -16.66 -9.94
C PRO A 52 -11.72 -17.01 -8.90
N ASN A 53 -11.34 -17.51 -7.72
CA ASN A 53 -12.26 -17.85 -6.64
C ASN A 53 -12.88 -16.63 -5.95
N TYR A 54 -12.46 -15.40 -6.30
CA TYR A 54 -13.11 -14.17 -5.82
C TYR A 54 -14.38 -13.81 -6.56
N SER A 55 -14.80 -14.60 -7.56
CA SER A 55 -16.07 -14.39 -8.26
C SER A 55 -17.29 -14.45 -7.33
N ASP A 56 -17.16 -15.16 -6.22
CA ASP A 56 -18.22 -15.36 -5.24
C ASP A 56 -18.27 -14.23 -4.18
N GLU A 57 -17.19 -13.43 -4.07
CA GLU A 57 -17.13 -12.29 -3.15
C GLU A 57 -17.83 -11.07 -3.76
N THR A 58 -18.86 -10.57 -3.06
CA THR A 58 -19.64 -9.43 -3.53
C THR A 58 -18.80 -8.18 -3.78
N PHE A 59 -17.70 -8.03 -3.04
CA PHE A 59 -16.75 -6.92 -3.20
C PHE A 59 -16.05 -6.93 -4.58
N TYR A 60 -15.70 -8.12 -5.08
CA TYR A 60 -14.98 -8.26 -6.35
C TYR A 60 -15.91 -8.48 -7.55
N LYS A 61 -17.12 -9.02 -7.32
CA LYS A 61 -18.02 -9.54 -8.35
C LYS A 61 -18.27 -8.61 -9.55
N GLU A 62 -18.42 -7.31 -9.32
CA GLU A 62 -18.77 -6.36 -10.39
C GLU A 62 -17.60 -6.06 -11.33
N GLN A 63 -16.37 -6.06 -10.84
CA GLN A 63 -15.19 -5.58 -11.59
C GLN A 63 -14.20 -6.71 -11.94
N LEU A 64 -14.29 -7.87 -11.29
CA LEU A 64 -13.34 -8.96 -11.40
C LEU A 64 -13.12 -9.43 -12.85
N SER A 65 -14.18 -9.56 -13.66
CA SER A 65 -14.06 -10.04 -15.05
C SER A 65 -13.21 -9.12 -15.93
N THR A 66 -13.26 -7.80 -15.69
CA THR A 66 -12.45 -6.81 -16.41
C THR A 66 -11.06 -6.68 -15.77
N ASP A 67 -10.99 -6.82 -14.44
CA ASP A 67 -9.74 -6.70 -13.70
C ASP A 67 -8.81 -7.89 -13.87
N VAL A 68 -9.30 -9.12 -14.06
CA VAL A 68 -8.45 -10.31 -14.22
C VAL A 68 -7.42 -10.11 -15.33
N VAL A 69 -7.85 -9.71 -16.53
CA VAL A 69 -6.95 -9.50 -17.67
C VAL A 69 -5.93 -8.40 -17.38
N ARG A 70 -6.37 -7.31 -16.73
CA ARG A 70 -5.51 -6.18 -16.38
C ARG A 70 -4.49 -6.56 -15.31
N VAL A 71 -4.93 -7.19 -14.22
CA VAL A 71 -4.12 -7.59 -13.06
C VAL A 71 -3.11 -8.66 -13.47
N GLU A 72 -3.51 -9.67 -14.24
CA GLU A 72 -2.57 -10.67 -14.79
C GLU A 72 -1.48 -10.03 -15.64
N LYS A 73 -1.86 -9.05 -16.48
CA LYS A 73 -0.89 -8.29 -17.28
C LYS A 73 0.06 -7.49 -16.37
N LEU A 74 -0.45 -6.81 -15.35
CA LEU A 74 0.36 -6.04 -14.40
C LEU A 74 1.35 -6.91 -13.64
N PHE A 75 0.95 -8.09 -13.14
CA PHE A 75 1.88 -9.01 -12.48
C PHE A 75 3.00 -9.48 -13.42
N ARG A 76 2.65 -9.79 -14.68
CA ARG A 76 3.63 -10.20 -15.70
C ARG A 76 4.64 -9.10 -16.00
N GLU A 77 4.15 -7.88 -16.20
CA GLU A 77 5.00 -6.71 -16.46
C GLU A 77 5.83 -6.31 -15.23
N ALA A 78 5.31 -6.52 -14.01
CA ALA A 78 6.00 -6.19 -12.77
C ALA A 78 7.23 -7.08 -12.57
N LEU A 79 7.06 -8.38 -12.78
CA LEU A 79 8.17 -9.35 -12.79
C LEU A 79 9.20 -8.99 -13.87
N ALA A 80 8.75 -8.66 -15.09
CA ALA A 80 9.64 -8.27 -16.18
C ALA A 80 10.40 -6.94 -15.90
N SER A 81 9.80 -6.04 -15.11
CA SER A 81 10.39 -4.75 -14.73
C SER A 81 11.26 -4.82 -13.46
N GLY A 82 11.47 -6.02 -12.91
CA GLY A 82 12.30 -6.27 -11.73
C GLY A 82 11.67 -5.81 -10.41
N ILE A 83 10.33 -5.73 -10.32
CA ILE A 83 9.66 -5.59 -9.03
C ILE A 83 9.83 -6.91 -8.25
N SER A 84 10.33 -6.83 -7.02
CA SER A 84 10.53 -8.00 -6.16
C SER A 84 9.19 -8.48 -5.61
N ILE A 85 8.57 -9.43 -6.31
CA ILE A 85 7.33 -10.10 -5.89
C ILE A 85 7.70 -11.44 -5.27
N LEU A 86 7.30 -11.65 -4.02
CA LEU A 86 7.56 -12.82 -3.21
C LEU A 86 6.23 -13.55 -2.98
N CYS A 87 6.01 -14.62 -3.75
CA CYS A 87 4.82 -15.46 -3.63
C CYS A 87 4.94 -16.37 -2.39
N ARG A 88 4.73 -15.79 -1.21
CA ARG A 88 4.71 -16.48 0.08
C ARG A 88 3.95 -15.65 1.12
N SER A 89 3.43 -16.33 2.14
CA SER A 89 3.00 -15.68 3.37
C SER A 89 4.20 -15.08 4.11
N ILE A 90 4.01 -13.93 4.73
CA ILE A 90 4.93 -13.30 5.69
C ILE A 90 4.25 -13.32 7.07
N SER A 91 4.96 -13.71 8.12
CA SER A 91 4.37 -13.78 9.46
C SER A 91 4.34 -12.41 10.15
N GLU A 92 3.48 -12.25 11.14
CA GLU A 92 3.42 -11.04 11.95
C GLU A 92 4.73 -10.79 12.70
N GLU A 93 5.44 -11.85 13.10
CA GLU A 93 6.78 -11.76 13.69
C GLU A 93 7.83 -11.26 12.68
N GLU A 94 7.79 -11.73 11.43
CA GLU A 94 8.68 -11.21 10.37
C GLU A 94 8.40 -9.72 10.10
N ILE A 95 7.12 -9.33 10.08
CA ILE A 95 6.70 -7.92 9.95
C ILE A 95 7.22 -7.13 11.14
N SER A 96 7.00 -7.57 12.38
CA SER A 96 7.40 -6.84 13.59
C SER A 96 8.91 -6.63 13.65
N LEU A 97 9.71 -7.65 13.34
CA LEU A 97 11.17 -7.53 13.25
C LEU A 97 11.61 -6.50 12.19
N SER A 98 10.92 -6.48 11.04
CA SER A 98 11.20 -5.52 9.98
C SER A 98 10.89 -4.09 10.43
N ILE A 99 9.74 -3.86 11.08
CA ILE A 99 9.33 -2.54 11.59
C ILE A 99 10.26 -2.08 12.73
N LEU A 100 10.59 -2.96 13.68
CA LEU A 100 11.48 -2.68 14.81
C LEU A 100 12.89 -2.28 14.38
N SER A 101 13.34 -2.70 13.19
CA SER A 101 14.63 -2.26 12.66
C SER A 101 14.71 -0.75 12.40
N GLY A 102 13.57 -0.06 12.34
CA GLY A 102 13.46 1.36 12.00
C GLY A 102 13.72 1.66 10.52
N LYS A 103 13.96 0.63 9.69
CA LYS A 103 14.28 0.77 8.26
C LYS A 103 13.09 0.51 7.34
N TYR A 104 11.96 0.07 7.88
CA TYR A 104 10.82 -0.32 7.08
C TYR A 104 9.50 0.21 7.64
N ILE A 105 8.58 0.49 6.72
CA ILE A 105 7.14 0.61 6.95
C ILE A 105 6.42 -0.34 5.99
N ALA A 106 5.15 -0.61 6.21
CA ALA A 106 4.38 -1.47 5.29
C ALA A 106 3.04 -0.86 4.90
N ILE A 107 2.62 -1.10 3.66
CA ILE A 107 1.20 -0.99 3.27
C ILE A 107 0.64 -2.41 3.28
N ALA A 108 -0.45 -2.63 4.00
CA ALA A 108 -1.10 -3.94 4.07
C ALA A 108 -2.56 -3.84 3.60
N LEU A 109 -3.01 -4.82 2.83
CA LEU A 109 -4.42 -5.04 2.55
C LEU A 109 -5.02 -5.87 3.69
N VAL A 110 -6.16 -5.41 4.22
CA VAL A 110 -6.84 -6.06 5.34
C VAL A 110 -8.34 -6.12 5.07
N ASP A 111 -9.00 -7.07 5.72
CA ASP A 111 -10.45 -7.05 5.90
C ASP A 111 -10.83 -5.99 6.95
N GLN A 112 -11.46 -4.90 6.50
CA GLN A 112 -11.84 -3.76 7.34
C GLN A 112 -12.78 -4.15 8.49
N TYR A 113 -13.71 -5.07 8.28
CA TYR A 113 -14.65 -5.49 9.32
C TYR A 113 -13.93 -6.25 10.42
N LYS A 114 -13.01 -7.14 10.07
CA LYS A 114 -12.23 -7.87 11.07
C LYS A 114 -11.28 -6.97 11.82
N LEU A 115 -10.65 -6.01 11.14
CA LEU A 115 -9.79 -5.02 11.80
C LEU A 115 -10.58 -4.12 12.76
N SER A 116 -11.79 -3.67 12.39
CA SER A 116 -12.59 -2.73 13.20
C SER A 116 -13.32 -3.39 14.39
N ARG A 117 -13.68 -4.68 14.31
CA ARG A 117 -14.30 -5.41 15.43
C ARG A 117 -13.39 -5.54 16.65
N THR A 118 -12.09 -5.40 16.46
CA THR A 118 -11.08 -5.36 17.55
C THR A 118 -11.37 -4.20 18.49
N TRP A 119 -11.64 -3.03 17.91
CA TRP A 119 -11.99 -1.80 18.62
C TRP A 119 -13.25 -1.95 19.48
N LEU A 120 -14.26 -2.63 18.96
CA LEU A 120 -15.52 -2.88 19.67
C LEU A 120 -15.36 -3.90 20.80
N LYS A 121 -14.50 -4.92 20.62
CA LYS A 121 -14.19 -5.92 21.65
C LYS A 121 -13.40 -5.30 22.81
N ASP A 122 -12.46 -4.40 22.52
CA ASP A 122 -11.66 -3.71 23.54
C ASP A 122 -12.49 -2.74 24.40
N ILE A 123 -13.62 -2.25 23.90
CA ILE A 123 -14.56 -1.38 24.63
C ILE A 123 -15.64 -2.19 25.37
N GLY A 124 -15.63 -3.52 25.26
CA GLY A 124 -16.62 -4.39 25.89
C GLY A 124 -18.03 -4.22 25.32
N LEU A 125 -18.18 -3.62 24.13
CA LEU A 125 -19.47 -3.45 23.48
C LEU A 125 -19.78 -4.69 22.62
N SER A 126 -20.14 -5.79 23.28
CA SER A 126 -20.53 -7.04 22.62
C SER A 126 -22.01 -7.05 22.26
N SER A 127 -22.39 -6.38 21.17
CA SER A 127 -23.59 -6.61 20.32
C SER A 127 -23.70 -5.37 19.42
N PHE A 128 -23.88 -5.40 18.10
CA PHE A 128 -25.02 -5.92 17.34
C PHE A 128 -24.60 -6.12 15.88
N GLY A 129 -25.12 -7.16 15.21
CA GLY A 129 -25.12 -7.22 13.75
C GLY A 129 -24.81 -8.59 13.17
N ASN A 130 -25.80 -9.49 13.21
CA ASN A 130 -25.82 -10.72 12.41
C ASN A 130 -26.30 -10.35 10.99
N GLY A 131 -25.52 -9.56 10.26
CA GLY A 131 -25.81 -9.13 8.90
C GLY A 131 -24.62 -9.46 8.01
N ASN A 132 -24.87 -10.11 6.87
CA ASN A 132 -23.87 -10.62 5.90
C ASN A 132 -22.49 -9.96 6.06
N GLU A 133 -21.59 -10.67 6.74
CA GLU A 133 -20.22 -10.28 7.09
C GLU A 133 -19.31 -10.37 5.85
N GLY A 134 -19.67 -9.66 4.77
CA GLY A 134 -18.93 -9.68 3.51
C GLY A 134 -17.56 -9.05 3.67
N TYR A 135 -16.55 -9.62 3.01
CA TYR A 135 -15.22 -9.05 2.93
C TYR A 135 -15.27 -7.60 2.42
N THR A 136 -14.49 -6.70 3.03
CA THR A 136 -14.24 -5.36 2.51
C THR A 136 -12.75 -5.07 2.59
N GLY A 137 -12.11 -5.06 1.43
CA GLY A 137 -10.69 -4.77 1.31
C GLY A 137 -10.39 -3.31 1.65
N HIS A 138 -9.40 -3.10 2.52
CA HIS A 138 -8.98 -1.77 2.94
C HIS A 138 -7.46 -1.72 3.13
N TYR A 139 -6.82 -0.64 2.68
CA TYR A 139 -5.37 -0.48 2.83
C TYR A 139 -5.05 0.36 4.06
N ILE A 140 -4.14 -0.14 4.88
CA ILE A 140 -3.58 0.55 6.05
C ILE A 140 -2.07 0.67 5.94
N VAL A 141 -1.48 1.58 6.73
CA VAL A 141 -0.01 1.70 6.85
C VAL A 141 0.42 1.22 8.23
N ILE A 142 1.34 0.26 8.29
CA ILE A 142 2.01 -0.20 9.51
C ILE A 142 3.31 0.59 9.66
N CYS A 143 3.50 1.25 10.79
CA CYS A 143 4.60 2.20 10.98
C CYS A 143 5.35 2.09 12.32
N GLY A 144 4.88 1.24 13.22
CA GLY A 144 5.53 1.00 14.51
C GLY A 144 5.10 -0.33 15.10
N TYR A 145 5.83 -0.79 16.11
CA TYR A 145 5.49 -2.00 16.86
C TYR A 145 5.93 -1.84 18.32
N ASP A 146 5.04 -2.22 19.23
CA ASP A 146 5.18 -2.16 20.69
C ASP A 146 5.40 -3.59 21.21
N THR A 147 6.64 -3.92 21.59
CA THR A 147 7.04 -5.27 22.01
C THR A 147 6.41 -5.68 23.34
N ASP A 148 6.08 -4.72 24.21
CA ASP A 148 5.56 -5.02 25.54
C ASP A 148 4.09 -5.45 25.46
N LYS A 149 3.37 -4.94 24.46
CA LYS A 149 1.94 -5.18 24.27
C LYS A 149 1.60 -6.10 23.10
N ASP A 150 2.60 -6.43 22.27
CA ASP A 150 2.40 -7.15 21.01
C ASP A 150 1.39 -6.41 20.09
N GLU A 151 1.61 -5.10 19.93
CA GLU A 151 0.72 -4.21 19.17
C GLU A 151 1.47 -3.49 18.05
N PHE A 152 0.90 -3.49 16.84
CA PHE A 152 1.33 -2.66 15.73
C PHE A 152 0.72 -1.27 15.81
N GLU A 153 1.54 -0.25 15.57
CA GLU A 153 1.06 1.10 15.31
C GLU A 153 0.71 1.24 13.83
N ILE A 154 -0.55 1.58 13.57
CA ILE A 154 -1.10 1.72 12.24
C ILE A 154 -1.61 3.13 11.98
N ARG A 155 -1.64 3.49 10.69
CA ARG A 155 -2.34 4.66 10.18
C ARG A 155 -3.40 4.20 9.19
N ASP A 156 -4.64 4.56 9.49
CA ASP A 156 -5.80 4.24 8.67
C ASP A 156 -6.24 5.51 7.89
N PRO A 157 -6.19 5.52 6.54
CA PRO A 157 -6.67 6.65 5.74
C PRO A 157 -8.16 6.98 5.91
N ALA A 158 -8.98 6.02 6.32
CA ALA A 158 -10.41 6.17 6.58
C ALA A 158 -10.72 6.63 8.02
N SER A 159 -9.70 6.73 8.87
CA SER A 159 -9.83 7.15 10.26
C SER A 159 -9.38 8.59 10.48
N SER A 160 -10.08 9.29 11.37
CA SER A 160 -9.68 10.62 11.84
C SER A 160 -8.64 10.56 12.97
N ARG A 161 -8.38 9.38 13.52
CA ARG A 161 -7.42 9.19 14.60
C ARG A 161 -6.02 9.29 14.04
N LYS A 162 -5.16 10.03 14.74
CA LYS A 162 -3.77 10.14 14.34
C LYS A 162 -3.03 8.83 14.62
N HIS A 163 -3.22 8.23 15.79
CA HIS A 163 -2.48 7.05 16.21
C HIS A 163 -3.47 5.94 16.57
N GLU A 164 -3.33 4.81 15.90
CA GLU A 164 -4.11 3.60 16.18
C GLU A 164 -3.16 2.45 16.44
N LYS A 165 -3.59 1.55 17.31
CA LYS A 165 -2.86 0.34 17.65
C LYS A 165 -3.76 -0.86 17.41
N VAL A 166 -3.17 -1.94 16.94
CA VAL A 166 -3.85 -3.22 16.73
C VAL A 166 -2.93 -4.34 17.19
N SER A 167 -3.46 -5.32 17.93
CA SER A 167 -2.64 -6.48 18.33
C SER A 167 -2.16 -7.27 17.12
N SER A 168 -1.00 -7.91 17.25
CA SER A 168 -0.44 -8.80 16.22
C SER A 168 -1.46 -9.87 15.78
N LYS A 169 -2.13 -10.50 16.75
CA LYS A 169 -3.20 -11.46 16.49
C LYS A 169 -4.28 -10.90 15.55
N TYR A 170 -4.80 -9.72 15.85
CA TYR A 170 -5.91 -9.17 15.08
C TYR A 170 -5.50 -8.63 13.72
N LEU A 171 -4.28 -8.06 13.62
CA LEU A 171 -3.70 -7.70 12.34
C LEU A 171 -3.59 -8.95 11.45
N GLY A 172 -3.08 -10.06 12.00
CA GLY A 172 -2.99 -11.32 11.28
C GLY A 172 -4.34 -11.88 10.84
N GLU A 173 -5.36 -11.86 11.72
CA GLU A 173 -6.72 -12.27 11.37
C GLU A 173 -7.29 -11.43 10.21
N ALA A 174 -7.11 -10.12 10.22
CA ALA A 174 -7.61 -9.23 9.18
C ALA A 174 -6.83 -9.34 7.87
N ARG A 175 -5.49 -9.43 7.93
CA ARG A 175 -4.60 -9.51 6.75
C ARG A 175 -4.60 -10.90 6.10
N LYS A 176 -4.82 -11.98 6.85
CA LYS A 176 -4.86 -13.35 6.30
C LYS A 176 -6.27 -13.78 5.90
N SER A 177 -7.19 -12.84 5.83
CA SER A 177 -8.58 -13.13 5.47
C SER A 177 -8.73 -13.40 3.97
N PHE A 178 -9.66 -14.28 3.62
CA PHE A 178 -10.03 -14.50 2.24
C PHE A 178 -10.38 -13.17 1.54
N GLY A 179 -9.89 -12.97 0.32
CA GLY A 179 -10.02 -11.72 -0.43
C GLY A 179 -8.80 -10.80 -0.34
N THR A 180 -7.94 -10.93 0.67
CA THR A 180 -6.78 -10.04 0.84
C THR A 180 -5.53 -10.49 0.08
N ASP A 181 -5.47 -11.76 -0.36
CA ASP A 181 -4.26 -12.40 -0.88
C ASP A 181 -3.02 -12.29 0.02
N GLU A 182 -3.21 -11.97 1.31
CA GLU A 182 -2.12 -11.63 2.23
C GLU A 182 -1.22 -10.47 1.77
N ASP A 183 -1.73 -9.64 0.86
CA ASP A 183 -0.98 -8.61 0.16
C ASP A 183 -0.32 -7.60 1.12
N LEU A 184 1.00 -7.48 1.00
CA LEU A 184 1.81 -6.56 1.80
C LEU A 184 2.98 -6.00 1.00
N LEU A 185 3.08 -4.67 0.97
CA LEU A 185 4.22 -3.94 0.41
C LEU A 185 5.12 -3.50 1.57
N LEU A 186 6.26 -4.18 1.74
CA LEU A 186 7.28 -3.81 2.73
C LEU A 186 8.23 -2.79 2.11
N ILE A 187 8.19 -1.56 2.61
CA ILE A 187 8.83 -0.40 2.00
C ILE A 187 10.06 -0.02 2.80
N SER A 188 11.19 0.07 2.11
CA SER A 188 12.46 0.49 2.71
C SER A 188 12.52 2.01 2.84
N LEU A 189 12.83 2.47 4.05
CA LEU A 189 13.10 3.85 4.40
C LEU A 189 14.56 4.25 4.17
N ASP A 190 15.42 3.30 3.79
CA ASP A 190 16.77 3.62 3.38
C ASP A 190 16.66 4.42 2.08
N ASN A 191 16.67 5.75 2.23
CA ASN A 191 16.77 6.69 1.12
C ASN A 191 17.91 6.18 0.25
N GLY A 192 17.59 5.71 -0.95
CA GLY A 192 18.61 5.35 -1.91
C GLY A 192 19.56 6.54 -2.00
N LYS A 193 20.78 6.39 -1.46
CA LYS A 193 21.91 7.30 -1.71
C LYS A 193 22.38 7.16 -3.16
N ASN A 194 21.45 6.98 -4.09
CA ASN A 194 21.67 7.18 -5.50
C ASN A 194 21.08 8.54 -5.81
N GLY A 195 21.96 9.54 -5.82
CA GLY A 195 21.63 10.86 -6.33
C GLY A 195 21.07 10.73 -7.74
N VAL A 196 19.74 10.79 -7.86
CA VAL A 196 19.10 11.16 -9.12
C VAL A 196 18.77 12.63 -8.98
N CYS A 197 19.68 13.42 -9.53
CA CYS A 197 19.39 14.78 -9.94
C CYS A 197 18.10 14.73 -10.76
N CYS A 198 17.01 15.30 -10.23
CA CYS A 198 15.81 15.55 -11.01
C CYS A 198 16.09 16.76 -11.91
N SER A 199 16.95 16.59 -12.92
CA SER A 199 17.18 17.55 -13.99
C SER A 199 16.76 16.93 -15.32
N SER A 200 15.46 16.87 -15.55
CA SER A 200 14.90 16.70 -16.89
C SER A 200 13.39 16.98 -16.90
N LEU A 201 13.02 18.21 -16.50
CA LEU A 201 11.88 18.87 -17.15
C LEU A 201 12.50 19.93 -18.06
N GLN A 202 12.64 19.57 -19.33
CA GLN A 202 12.96 20.52 -20.40
C GLN A 202 11.89 21.61 -20.42
N ILE A 203 12.29 22.83 -20.07
CA ILE A 203 11.58 24.03 -20.47
C ILE A 203 12.49 24.72 -21.50
N SER A 204 11.98 24.82 -22.72
CA SER A 204 12.63 25.44 -23.88
C SER A 204 12.98 26.93 -23.65
N PRO A 205 14.04 27.45 -24.30
CA PRO A 205 14.57 28.78 -24.04
C PRO A 205 13.84 29.86 -24.84
N LEU A 206 13.36 30.91 -24.16
CA LEU A 206 12.87 32.19 -24.70
C LEU A 206 13.04 33.17 -23.51
N VAL A 207 13.87 34.21 -23.52
CA VAL A 207 13.77 35.41 -24.36
C VAL A 207 15.07 36.26 -24.22
N LYS A 208 15.64 36.61 -25.39
CA LYS A 208 16.36 37.83 -25.81
C LYS A 208 17.58 38.37 -25.03
N TYR A 209 18.74 38.20 -25.67
CA TYR A 209 19.77 39.25 -25.70
C TYR A 209 19.24 40.49 -26.44
N GLN A 210 19.42 41.66 -25.85
CA GLN A 210 19.49 42.91 -26.60
C GLN A 210 20.75 43.66 -26.18
N THR A 211 21.64 43.76 -27.16
CA THR A 211 22.86 44.56 -27.25
C THR A 211 22.62 46.01 -26.87
N MET A 212 23.62 46.65 -26.24
CA MET A 212 24.11 48.00 -26.59
C MET A 212 25.42 48.31 -25.83
N MET A 213 26.55 48.15 -26.53
CA MET A 213 27.66 49.12 -26.53
C MET A 213 27.31 50.20 -27.59
N PRO A 214 27.97 51.37 -27.74
CA PRO A 214 29.21 51.91 -27.15
C PRO A 214 28.93 53.29 -26.46
N GLU A 215 29.86 54.09 -25.93
CA GLU A 215 31.24 54.49 -26.27
C GLU A 215 32.14 54.60 -25.03
#